data_AF-A0A7Y4T2C9-F1
#
_entry.id   AF-A0A7Y4T2C9-F1
#
_cell.length_a   1.000
_cell.length_b   1.000
_cell.length_c   1.000
_cell.angle_alpha   90.00
_cell.angle_beta   90.00
_cell.angle_gamma   90.00
#
_symmetry.space_group_name_H-M   'P 1'
#
loop_
_entity.id
_entity.type
_entity.pdbx_description
1 polymer ?
#
loop_
_entity_poly.entity_id
_entity_poly.type
_entity_poly.pdbx_seq_one_letter_code
_entity_poly.pdbx_strand_id
1 'polypeptide(L)'
;TGADGSVRVSFGDSRVRGFGAPIRVDDGSPEGRGDLAFLPDGSLLVGWMEHEPAQSSWRVRRVAPGGELGPSLLVAHVSSERSSGFMRMTSDADGVLLAYTETGPPRRVVVQRVMALASTR
;
A
#
# COMPACT_ATOMS: atom_id res chain seq x y z
N THR A 1 -18.20 -9.70 1.36
CA THR A 1 -17.00 -9.34 0.56
C THR A 1 -16.77 -10.49 -0.40
N GLY A 2 -16.90 -10.24 -1.70
CA GLY A 2 -16.86 -11.27 -2.74
C GLY A 2 -15.43 -11.75 -3.02
N ALA A 3 -15.31 -12.99 -3.47
CA ALA A 3 -14.07 -13.74 -3.64
C ALA A 3 -13.08 -13.20 -4.72
N ASP A 4 -13.33 -12.00 -5.29
CA ASP A 4 -12.57 -11.41 -6.41
C ASP A 4 -12.09 -9.97 -6.13
N GLY A 5 -11.80 -9.65 -4.87
CA GLY A 5 -11.28 -8.33 -4.49
C GLY A 5 -9.95 -8.02 -5.20
N SER A 6 -9.75 -6.77 -5.63
CA SER A 6 -8.45 -6.29 -6.10
C SER A 6 -8.19 -4.87 -5.61
N VAL A 7 -6.93 -4.58 -5.29
CA VAL A 7 -6.45 -3.21 -5.06
C VAL A 7 -5.86 -2.73 -6.37
N ARG A 8 -6.30 -1.57 -6.82
CA ARG A 8 -5.89 -0.99 -8.10
C ARG A 8 -5.53 0.48 -7.92
N VAL A 9 -4.60 0.93 -8.75
CA VAL A 9 -4.23 2.35 -8.86
C VAL A 9 -4.36 2.79 -10.31
N SER A 10 -4.78 4.03 -10.51
CA SER A 10 -4.75 4.68 -11.82
C SER A 10 -4.10 6.05 -11.68
N PHE A 11 -3.26 6.41 -12.64
CA PHE A 11 -2.70 7.75 -12.75
C PHE A 11 -3.66 8.64 -13.55
N GLY A 12 -3.91 9.84 -13.03
CA GLY A 12 -4.67 10.87 -13.73
C GLY A 12 -3.72 11.77 -14.52
N ASP A 13 -4.14 12.20 -15.71
CA ASP A 13 -3.48 13.29 -16.43
C ASP A 13 -4.33 14.55 -16.33
N SER A 14 -3.83 15.59 -15.68
CA SER A 14 -4.55 16.87 -15.58
C SER A 14 -4.98 17.49 -16.91
N ARG A 15 -4.35 17.12 -18.03
CA ARG A 15 -4.67 17.61 -19.39
C ARG A 15 -5.88 16.91 -20.01
N VAL A 16 -6.23 15.73 -19.51
CA VAL A 16 -7.33 14.91 -20.02
C VAL A 16 -8.26 14.66 -18.84
N ARG A 17 -9.55 15.01 -18.93
CA ARG A 17 -10.47 14.78 -17.79
C ARG A 17 -10.69 13.28 -17.60
N GLY A 18 -9.81 12.61 -16.86
CA GLY A 18 -9.87 11.17 -16.64
C GLY A 18 -8.63 10.56 -16.01
N PHE A 19 -8.73 9.25 -15.77
CA PHE A 19 -7.66 8.39 -15.29
C PHE A 19 -7.28 7.39 -16.38
N GLY A 20 -6.01 6.98 -16.38
CA GLY A 20 -5.55 5.86 -17.19
C GLY A 20 -6.17 4.52 -16.77
N ALA A 21 -5.86 3.49 -17.54
CA ALA A 21 -6.27 2.12 -17.22
C ALA A 21 -5.81 1.72 -15.80
N PRO A 22 -6.67 1.05 -15.01
CA PRO A 22 -6.32 0.65 -13.65
C PRO A 22 -5.29 -0.48 -13.65
N ILE A 23 -4.28 -0.33 -12.80
CA ILE A 23 -3.20 -1.28 -12.60
C ILE A 23 -3.48 -2.03 -11.30
N ARG A 24 -3.52 -3.37 -11.33
CA ARG A 24 -3.62 -4.20 -10.11
C ARG A 24 -2.30 -4.17 -9.36
N VAL A 25 -2.35 -3.92 -8.05
CA VAL A 25 -1.14 -3.74 -7.21
C VAL A 25 -1.03 -4.74 -6.06
N ASP A 26 -2.07 -5.51 -5.77
CA ASP A 26 -2.02 -6.56 -4.74
C ASP A 26 -1.33 -7.84 -5.22
N ASP A 27 -1.16 -8.82 -4.32
CA ASP A 27 -0.51 -10.11 -4.60
C ASP A 27 -1.49 -11.25 -4.87
N GLY A 28 -2.79 -10.98 -5.00
CA GLY A 28 -3.78 -11.96 -5.46
C GLY A 28 -5.03 -12.08 -4.59
N SER A 29 -4.92 -11.87 -3.28
CA SER A 29 -5.97 -12.09 -2.28
C SER A 29 -6.08 -10.90 -1.30
N PRO A 30 -6.31 -9.67 -1.80
CA PRO A 30 -6.33 -8.52 -0.91
C PRO A 30 -7.58 -8.49 -0.04
N GLU A 31 -7.40 -8.09 1.20
CA GLU A 31 -8.49 -7.68 2.09
C GLU A 31 -8.86 -6.20 1.91
N GLY A 32 -8.15 -5.52 1.01
CA GLY A 32 -8.33 -4.11 0.68
C GLY A 32 -7.62 -3.19 1.66
N ARG A 33 -8.36 -2.23 2.23
CA ARG A 33 -7.87 -1.27 3.24
C ARG A 33 -6.61 -0.50 2.81
N GLY A 34 -6.57 -0.12 1.53
CA GLY A 34 -5.40 0.51 0.96
C GLY A 34 -5.25 2.00 1.28
N ASP A 35 -4.03 2.47 1.15
CA ASP A 35 -3.65 3.89 1.13
C ASP A 35 -2.48 4.10 0.15
N LEU A 36 -2.11 5.34 -0.15
CA LEU A 36 -0.96 5.66 -1.00
C LEU A 36 -0.23 6.93 -0.56
N ALA A 37 1.04 7.05 -0.94
CA ALA A 37 1.84 8.26 -0.81
C ALA A 37 2.55 8.57 -2.13
N PHE A 38 2.58 9.86 -2.50
CA PHE A 38 3.33 10.34 -3.66
C PHE A 38 4.83 10.39 -3.36
N LEU A 39 5.66 9.96 -4.30
CA LEU A 39 7.11 10.04 -4.21
C LEU A 39 7.66 11.19 -5.08
N PRO A 40 8.84 11.76 -4.75
CA PRO A 40 9.40 12.92 -5.45
C PRO A 40 9.65 12.71 -6.94
N ASP A 41 9.86 11.47 -7.38
CA ASP A 41 10.06 11.11 -8.79
C ASP A 41 8.75 10.82 -9.55
N GLY A 42 7.61 11.16 -8.95
CA GLY A 42 6.28 10.98 -9.54
C GLY A 42 5.70 9.58 -9.35
N SER A 43 6.47 8.61 -8.83
CA SER A 43 5.94 7.30 -8.48
C SER A 43 5.04 7.35 -7.24
N LEU A 44 4.32 6.25 -6.99
CA LEU A 44 3.49 6.07 -5.80
C LEU A 44 4.07 4.94 -4.95
N LEU A 45 4.05 5.09 -3.62
CA LEU A 45 4.09 3.94 -2.72
C LEU A 45 2.65 3.59 -2.36
N VAL A 46 2.18 2.43 -2.82
CA VAL A 46 0.82 1.94 -2.57
C VAL A 46 0.90 0.86 -1.50
N GLY A 47 -0.01 0.92 -0.54
CA GLY A 47 -0.06 -0.02 0.56
C GLY A 47 -1.45 -0.61 0.72
N TRP A 48 -1.53 -1.87 1.15
CA TRP A 48 -2.77 -2.62 1.29
C TRP A 48 -2.65 -3.73 2.34
N MET A 49 -3.79 -4.30 2.73
CA MET A 49 -3.85 -5.53 3.50
C MET A 49 -4.00 -6.72 2.56
N GLU A 50 -3.05 -7.65 2.64
CA GLU A 50 -3.07 -8.92 1.91
C GLU A 50 -3.52 -10.04 2.84
N HIS A 51 -4.36 -10.94 2.34
CA HIS A 51 -4.69 -12.17 3.04
C HIS A 51 -3.56 -13.18 2.89
N GLU A 52 -3.07 -13.75 3.99
CA GLU A 52 -2.19 -14.91 3.97
C GLU A 52 -2.83 -16.06 4.78
N PRO A 53 -2.44 -17.33 4.54
CA PRO A 53 -3.14 -18.48 5.12
C PRO A 53 -3.25 -18.50 6.66
N ALA A 54 -2.31 -17.87 7.37
CA ALA A 54 -2.26 -17.85 8.83
C ALA A 54 -2.74 -16.53 9.46
N GLN A 55 -2.56 -15.41 8.76
CA GLN A 55 -2.84 -14.05 9.23
C GLN A 55 -2.81 -13.08 8.05
N SER A 56 -3.23 -11.84 8.24
CA SER A 56 -3.11 -10.82 7.19
C SER A 56 -1.75 -10.14 7.27
N SER A 57 -1.34 -9.49 6.20
CA SER A 57 -0.14 -8.65 6.19
C SER A 57 -0.41 -7.27 5.63
N TRP A 58 0.19 -6.26 6.26
CA TRP A 58 0.37 -4.97 5.62
C TRP A 58 1.49 -5.10 4.60
N ARG A 59 1.17 -4.81 3.34
CA ARG A 59 2.11 -4.81 2.22
C ARG A 59 2.23 -3.41 1.66
N VAL A 60 3.38 -3.11 1.08
CA VAL A 60 3.59 -1.93 0.25
C VAL A 60 4.33 -2.31 -1.03
N ARG A 61 4.06 -1.61 -2.12
CA ARG A 61 4.88 -1.65 -3.33
C ARG A 61 4.93 -0.29 -4.00
N ARG A 62 6.05 -0.05 -4.66
CA ARG A 62 6.23 1.13 -5.50
C ARG A 62 5.57 0.89 -6.86
N VAL A 63 4.88 1.89 -7.38
CA VAL A 63 4.29 1.90 -8.73
C VAL A 63 4.81 3.12 -9.48
N ALA A 64 5.53 2.90 -10.57
CA ALA A 64 6.04 3.97 -11.41
C ALA A 64 4.90 4.64 -12.22
N PRO A 65 5.07 5.90 -12.69
CA PRO A 65 4.06 6.58 -13.50
C PRO A 65 3.66 5.84 -14.78
N GLY A 66 4.57 5.03 -15.35
CA GLY A 66 4.30 4.17 -16.51
C GLY A 66 3.49 2.92 -16.18
N GLY A 67 3.28 2.64 -14.89
CA GLY A 67 2.55 1.49 -14.37
C GLY A 67 3.41 0.30 -13.98
N GLU A 68 4.74 0.42 -14.08
CA GLU A 68 5.67 -0.62 -13.66
C GLU A 68 5.57 -0.86 -12.15
N LEU A 69 5.45 -2.13 -11.77
CA LEU A 69 5.32 -2.56 -10.37
C LEU A 69 6.69 -2.95 -9.81
N GLY A 70 7.05 -2.35 -8.68
CA GLY A 70 8.13 -2.82 -7.83
C GLY A 70 7.73 -4.08 -7.02
N PRO A 71 8.68 -4.69 -6.28
CA PRO A 71 8.39 -5.84 -5.43
C PRO A 71 7.33 -5.49 -4.37
N SER A 72 6.53 -6.48 -3.98
CA SER A 72 5.69 -6.37 -2.78
C SER A 72 6.55 -6.62 -1.54
N LEU A 73 6.54 -5.64 -0.64
CA LEU A 73 7.31 -5.66 0.60
C LEU A 73 6.37 -5.84 1.78
N LEU A 74 6.75 -6.74 2.70
CA LEU A 74 6.10 -6.90 3.98
C LEU A 74 6.42 -5.70 4.89
N VAL A 75 5.39 -5.05 5.41
CA VAL A 75 5.51 -4.06 6.50
C VAL A 75 5.37 -4.77 7.84
N ALA A 76 4.28 -5.51 8.02
CA ALA A 76 3.99 -6.25 9.23
C ALA A 76 2.94 -7.32 9.01
N HIS A 77 3.00 -8.37 9.82
CA HIS A 77 1.88 -9.28 9.99
C HIS A 77 0.89 -8.75 11.02
N VAL A 78 -0.41 -8.89 10.76
CA VAL A 78 -1.50 -8.37 11.58
C VAL A 78 -2.71 -9.31 11.54
N SER A 79 -3.61 -9.17 12.52
CA SER A 79 -4.91 -9.84 12.46
C SER A 79 -5.76 -9.29 11.31
N SER A 80 -6.59 -10.13 10.68
CA SER A 80 -7.59 -9.74 9.66
C SER A 80 -8.78 -8.98 10.26
N GLU A 81 -8.87 -8.90 11.58
CA GLU A 81 -9.96 -8.26 12.28
C GLU A 81 -10.12 -6.78 11.90
N ARG A 82 -11.35 -6.27 12.02
CA ARG A 82 -11.62 -4.83 11.85
C ARG A 82 -10.84 -3.95 12.83
N SER A 83 -10.44 -4.50 13.98
CA SER A 83 -9.64 -3.85 15.01
C SER A 83 -8.25 -3.41 14.50
N SER A 84 -7.70 -4.07 13.47
CA SER A 84 -6.44 -3.71 12.80
C SER A 84 -6.52 -2.41 12.00
N GLY A 85 -7.74 -1.91 11.77
CA GLY A 85 -7.97 -0.58 11.19
C GLY A 85 -7.54 -0.46 9.73
N PHE A 86 -6.97 0.70 9.40
CA PHE A 86 -6.50 1.07 8.07
C PHE A 86 -5.10 1.68 8.21
N MET A 87 -4.17 1.24 7.36
CA MET A 87 -2.88 1.92 7.25
C MET A 87 -3.10 3.35 6.76
N ARG A 88 -2.31 4.27 7.30
CA ARG A 88 -2.23 5.66 6.82
C ARG A 88 -0.80 5.97 6.41
N MET A 89 -0.62 6.64 5.27
CA MET A 89 0.69 6.97 4.73
C MET A 89 0.80 8.43 4.33
N THR A 90 2.00 8.99 4.48
CA THR A 90 2.37 10.32 3.97
C THR A 90 3.85 10.36 3.67
N SER A 91 4.26 11.17 2.70
CA SER A 91 5.66 11.35 2.34
C SER A 91 6.20 12.69 2.81
N ASP A 92 7.50 12.70 3.09
CA ASP A 92 8.30 13.89 3.36
C ASP A 92 9.67 13.76 2.66
N ALA A 93 10.61 14.66 2.98
CA ALA A 93 11.95 14.66 2.39
C ALA A 93 12.76 13.38 2.68
N ASP A 94 12.42 12.66 3.75
CA ASP A 94 13.17 11.50 4.25
C ASP A 94 12.50 10.17 3.84
N GLY A 95 11.41 10.20 3.07
CA GLY A 95 10.72 9.01 2.57
C GLY A 95 9.24 8.98 2.94
N VAL A 96 8.72 7.78 3.23
CA VAL A 96 7.31 7.60 3.57
C VAL A 96 7.17 7.21 5.04
N LEU A 97 6.36 7.97 5.78
CA LEU A 97 5.85 7.55 7.08
C LEU A 97 4.56 6.77 6.86
N LEU A 98 4.49 5.60 7.47
CA LEU A 98 3.29 4.78 7.53
C LEU A 98 2.90 4.52 8.98
N ALA A 99 1.60 4.43 9.24
CA ALA A 99 1.05 4.11 10.54
C ALA A 99 -0.05 3.05 10.43
N TYR A 100 -0.03 2.07 11.33
CA TYR A 100 -1.06 1.01 11.40
C TYR A 100 -1.34 0.58 12.85
N THR A 101 -2.46 -0.10 13.07
CA THR A 101 -2.82 -0.61 14.41
C THR A 101 -2.33 -2.05 14.59
N GLU A 102 -1.61 -2.28 15.68
CA GLU A 102 -1.29 -3.61 16.18
C GLU A 102 -2.30 -3.96 17.28
N THR A 103 -3.02 -5.07 17.11
CA THR A 103 -4.18 -5.44 17.95
C THR A 103 -3.84 -6.36 19.11
N GLY A 104 -2.63 -6.91 19.16
CA GLY A 104 -2.14 -7.70 20.28
C GLY A 104 -2.05 -6.89 21.59
N PRO A 105 -1.98 -7.52 22.77
CA PRO A 105 -1.77 -6.81 24.02
C PRO A 105 -0.28 -6.40 24.18
N PRO A 106 0.06 -5.09 24.32
CA PRO A 106 -0.84 -3.94 24.35
C PRO A 106 -1.22 -3.44 22.95
N ARG A 107 -2.49 -3.04 22.79
CA ARG A 107 -2.95 -2.43 21.54
C ARG A 107 -2.24 -1.10 21.34
N ARG A 108 -1.62 -0.90 20.18
CA ARG A 108 -0.85 0.31 19.89
C ARG A 108 -0.96 0.72 18.43
N VAL A 109 -0.67 2.00 18.18
CA VAL A 109 -0.37 2.49 16.84
C VAL A 109 1.13 2.36 16.64
N VAL A 110 1.52 1.66 15.58
CA VAL A 110 2.91 1.57 15.14
C VAL A 110 3.10 2.60 14.03
N VAL A 111 4.20 3.35 14.11
CA VAL A 111 4.63 4.28 13.07
C VAL A 111 6.00 3.83 12.60
N GLN A 112 6.17 3.67 11.29
CA GLN A 112 7.43 3.26 10.67
C GLN A 112 7.75 4.18 9.49
N ARG A 113 9.04 4.41 9.28
CA ARG A 113 9.54 5.03 8.06
C ARG A 113 10.00 3.96 7.09
N VAL A 114 9.55 4.05 5.84
CA VAL A 114 10.03 3.24 4.72
C VAL A 114 10.78 4.16 3.77
N MET A 115 12.04 3.85 3.50
CA MET A 115 12.79 4.51 2.45
C MET A 115 12.15 4.16 1.11
N ALA A 116 11.81 5.16 0.31
CA ALA A 116 11.35 4.93 -1.05
C ALA A 116 12.49 4.25 -1.81
N LEU A 117 12.39 2.93 -2.02
CA LEU A 117 13.42 2.17 -2.72
C LEU A 117 13.64 2.81 -4.09
N ALA A 118 14.89 3.09 -4.43
CA ALA A 118 15.25 3.58 -5.76
C ALA A 118 14.77 2.57 -6.80
N SER A 119 14.16 3.06 -7.89
CA SER A 119 13.82 2.21 -9.02
C SER A 119 15.13 1.74 -9.65
N THR A 120 15.36 0.42 -9.67
CA THR A 120 16.47 -0.16 -10.43
C THR A 120 16.26 0.23 -11.90
N ARG A 121 17.23 0.95 -12.48
CA ARG A 121 17.27 1.25 -13.91
C ARG A 121 17.41 -0.02 -14.73
#